data_AF-A0A5C3P8K0-F1
#
_entry.id   AF-A0A5C3P8K0-F1
#
_cell.length_a   1.000
_cell.length_b   1.000
_cell.length_c   1.000
_cell.angle_alpha   90.00
_cell.angle_beta   90.00
_cell.angle_gamma   90.00
#
_symmetry.space_group_name_H-M   'P 1'
#
loop_
_entity.id
_entity.type
_entity.pdbx_description
1 polymer ?
#
loop_
_entity_poly.entity_id
_entity_poly.type
_entity_poly.pdbx_seq_one_letter_code
_entity_poly.pdbx_strand_id
1 'polypeptide(L)'
;MAEAGPPPNYDDSVAGSSNRFREYFATLSSDQLDIQQLFETVAEKLRQAPGIGETHPLCSEWNALRKRHRHIYRKSQHNSGMCARFLKSFATILVPLSQSKDGSLEHKKLMITRFLEAISVHLEAAKEHTVDFNEISKEVEVFPLKVGSALREASRPVGFLEHVLVWIQDICDAIWKALTRLINNLLDVFKAAFQGPVKLLRLGVCTPARYTFFFEMHFDDRPSKQITDADIDEKTARERAGEIMDDCDTLASKLAAFEDAWHAVELACSSLSSDLEMAQTFSDTDSPVLPVFERQLQSAEMVYRPLVECLEAYAAMPEKAGRNRSRTSSEAT
;
A
#
# COMPACT_ATOMS: atom_id res chain seq x y z
N MET A 1 -34.16 -18.37 29.75
CA MET A 1 -33.53 -19.29 28.78
C MET A 1 -33.30 -18.48 27.51
N ALA A 2 -32.06 -18.08 27.25
CA ALA A 2 -31.72 -17.30 26.05
C ALA A 2 -31.58 -18.29 24.89
N GLU A 3 -32.37 -18.12 23.84
CA GLU A 3 -32.21 -18.82 22.57
C GLU A 3 -30.82 -18.49 22.01
N ALA A 4 -29.97 -19.50 21.90
CA ALA A 4 -28.76 -19.41 21.12
C ALA A 4 -29.18 -19.32 19.65
N GLY A 5 -28.98 -18.15 19.05
CA GLY A 5 -29.17 -17.96 17.61
C GLY A 5 -28.34 -18.97 16.81
N PRO A 6 -28.74 -19.25 15.55
CA PRO A 6 -28.03 -20.21 14.73
C PRO A 6 -26.55 -19.79 14.57
N PRO A 7 -25.61 -20.75 14.54
CA PRO A 7 -24.20 -20.44 14.35
C PRO A 7 -23.99 -19.66 13.04
N PRO A 8 -23.02 -18.73 13.00
CA PRO A 8 -22.77 -17.90 11.83
C PRO A 8 -22.57 -18.75 10.57
N ASN A 9 -23.14 -18.30 9.45
CA ASN A 9 -23.00 -18.96 8.17
C ASN A 9 -21.57 -18.77 7.65
N TYR A 10 -20.76 -19.84 7.70
CA TYR A 10 -19.35 -19.81 7.32
C TYR A 10 -19.12 -19.55 5.82
N ASP A 11 -20.16 -19.67 4.97
CA ASP A 11 -20.05 -19.41 3.53
C ASP A 11 -19.83 -17.92 3.20
N ASP A 12 -20.42 -17.01 4.00
CA ASP A 12 -20.30 -15.56 3.77
C ASP A 12 -18.91 -15.02 4.13
N SER A 13 -18.20 -15.65 5.08
CA SER A 13 -16.84 -15.24 5.46
C SER A 13 -15.79 -15.66 4.43
N VAL A 14 -15.98 -16.81 3.78
CA VAL A 14 -15.10 -17.30 2.69
C VAL A 14 -15.28 -16.44 1.44
N ALA A 15 -16.52 -16.10 1.08
CA ALA A 15 -16.80 -15.17 -0.03
C ALA A 15 -16.24 -13.77 0.23
N GLY A 16 -16.37 -13.25 1.45
CA GLY A 16 -15.81 -11.96 1.86
C GLY A 16 -14.28 -11.91 1.82
N SER A 17 -13.59 -12.97 2.28
CA SER A 17 -12.13 -13.06 2.24
C SER A 17 -11.58 -13.22 0.81
N SER A 18 -12.27 -13.98 -0.05
CA SER A 18 -11.92 -14.15 -1.46
C SER A 18 -11.95 -12.83 -2.25
N ASN A 19 -12.99 -12.02 -2.04
CA ASN A 19 -13.09 -10.70 -2.69
C ASN A 19 -11.98 -9.77 -2.20
N ARG A 20 -11.64 -9.81 -0.92
CA ARG A 20 -10.65 -8.92 -0.31
C ARG A 20 -9.23 -9.13 -0.83
N PHE A 21 -8.78 -10.37 -1.03
CA PHE A 21 -7.45 -10.61 -1.65
C PHE A 21 -7.40 -10.10 -3.09
N ARG A 22 -8.48 -10.31 -3.85
CA ARG A 22 -8.58 -9.81 -5.22
C ARG A 22 -8.54 -8.28 -5.27
N GLU A 23 -9.20 -7.61 -4.32
CA GLU A 23 -9.15 -6.14 -4.18
C GLU A 23 -7.71 -5.64 -3.95
N TYR A 24 -6.96 -6.24 -3.02
CA TYR A 24 -5.57 -5.83 -2.75
C TYR A 24 -4.63 -6.05 -3.94
N PHE A 25 -4.82 -7.12 -4.70
CA PHE A 25 -3.93 -7.47 -5.82
C PHE A 25 -4.36 -6.89 -7.17
N ALA A 26 -5.59 -6.37 -7.29
CA ALA A 26 -6.18 -5.93 -8.56
C ALA A 26 -5.38 -4.82 -9.24
N THR A 27 -4.86 -3.86 -8.47
CA THR A 27 -4.20 -2.67 -9.01
C THR A 27 -2.68 -2.78 -9.07
N LEU A 28 -2.06 -3.78 -8.41
CA LEU A 28 -0.60 -3.86 -8.27
C LEU A 28 0.15 -3.87 -9.61
N SER A 29 -0.45 -4.42 -10.67
CA SER A 29 0.15 -4.41 -12.01
C SER A 29 0.19 -3.03 -12.64
N SER A 30 -0.94 -2.32 -12.60
CA SER A 30 -1.01 -0.94 -13.08
C SER A 30 -0.18 -0.01 -12.18
N ASP A 31 -0.25 -0.20 -10.86
CA ASP A 31 0.48 0.61 -9.89
C ASP A 31 1.99 0.46 -10.09
N GLN A 32 2.49 -0.73 -10.41
CA GLN A 32 3.92 -0.90 -10.71
C GLN A 32 4.36 -0.10 -11.93
N LEU A 33 3.55 -0.08 -12.99
CA LEU A 33 3.85 0.70 -14.19
C LEU A 33 3.84 2.20 -13.89
N ASP A 34 2.85 2.64 -13.14
CA ASP A 34 2.71 4.04 -12.73
C ASP A 34 3.85 4.46 -11.80
N ILE A 35 4.24 3.62 -10.84
CA ILE A 35 5.40 3.84 -9.96
C ILE A 35 6.67 4.04 -10.80
N GLN A 36 6.91 3.19 -11.80
CA GLN A 36 8.07 3.32 -12.67
C GLN A 36 8.07 4.64 -13.45
N GLN A 37 6.90 5.06 -13.93
CA GLN A 37 6.72 6.34 -14.62
C GLN A 37 6.92 7.52 -13.67
N LEU A 38 6.34 7.49 -12.47
CA LEU A 38 6.50 8.55 -11.46
C LEU A 38 7.96 8.72 -11.06
N PHE A 39 8.70 7.63 -10.85
CA PHE A 39 10.14 7.71 -10.62
C PHE A 39 10.90 8.37 -11.79
N GLU A 40 10.49 8.15 -13.04
CA GLU A 40 11.09 8.80 -14.21
C GLU A 40 10.69 10.27 -14.33
N THR A 41 9.42 10.59 -14.11
CA THR A 41 8.87 11.95 -14.16
C THR A 41 9.54 12.85 -13.12
N VAL A 42 9.62 12.41 -11.86
CA VAL A 42 10.31 13.19 -10.82
C VAL A 42 11.80 13.34 -11.15
N ALA A 43 12.45 12.29 -11.67
CA ALA A 43 13.86 12.38 -12.07
C ALA A 43 14.09 13.39 -13.20
N GLU A 44 13.16 13.51 -14.15
CA GLU A 44 13.21 14.53 -15.21
C GLU A 44 12.95 15.93 -14.64
N LYS A 45 11.91 16.09 -13.80
CA LYS A 45 11.59 17.37 -13.14
C LYS A 45 12.77 17.90 -12.31
N LEU A 46 13.46 17.02 -11.57
CA LEU A 46 14.68 17.39 -10.81
C LEU A 46 15.81 17.86 -11.72
N ARG A 47 16.06 17.16 -12.84
CA ARG A 47 17.11 17.52 -13.80
C ARG A 47 16.86 18.85 -14.48
N GLN A 48 15.59 19.15 -14.80
CA GLN A 48 15.18 20.39 -15.44
C GLN A 48 15.02 21.57 -14.46
N ALA A 49 15.06 21.31 -13.14
CA ALA A 49 14.87 22.35 -12.15
C ALA A 49 16.12 23.25 -11.99
N PRO A 50 16.00 24.58 -12.19
CA PRO A 50 17.05 25.55 -11.93
C PRO A 50 17.51 25.45 -10.47
N GLY A 51 18.82 25.40 -10.24
CA GLY A 51 19.41 25.28 -8.91
C GLY A 51 19.62 23.85 -8.41
N ILE A 52 18.99 22.85 -9.05
CA ILE A 52 19.27 21.42 -8.82
C ILE A 52 20.17 20.95 -9.96
N GLY A 53 19.61 20.73 -11.15
CA GLY A 53 20.35 20.18 -12.29
C GLY A 53 20.79 18.72 -12.10
N GLU A 54 21.41 18.14 -13.13
CA GLU A 54 21.70 16.70 -13.18
C GLU A 54 22.71 16.21 -12.12
N THR A 55 23.63 17.08 -11.70
CA THR A 55 24.71 16.73 -10.76
C THR A 55 24.32 16.93 -9.29
N HIS A 56 23.10 17.38 -9.00
CA HIS A 56 22.68 17.62 -7.62
C HIS A 56 22.60 16.32 -6.79
N PRO A 57 22.95 16.34 -5.50
CA PRO A 57 22.80 15.18 -4.61
C PRO A 57 21.38 14.60 -4.56
N LEU A 58 20.35 15.44 -4.73
CA LEU A 58 18.95 14.97 -4.78
C LEU A 58 18.67 14.04 -5.96
N CYS A 59 19.35 14.23 -7.10
CA CYS A 59 19.21 13.34 -8.25
C CYS A 59 19.80 11.95 -7.97
N SER A 60 20.92 11.88 -7.24
CA SER A 60 21.52 10.59 -6.85
C SER A 60 20.72 9.90 -5.76
N GLU A 61 20.20 10.65 -4.79
CA GLU A 61 19.29 10.16 -3.75
C GLU A 61 18.00 9.59 -4.35
N TRP A 62 17.35 10.32 -5.24
CA TRP A 62 16.14 9.84 -5.93
C TRP A 62 16.39 8.57 -6.74
N ASN A 63 17.54 8.49 -7.42
CA ASN A 63 17.93 7.28 -8.15
C ASN A 63 18.23 6.10 -7.21
N ALA A 64 18.72 6.36 -5.99
CA ALA A 64 18.89 5.33 -4.97
C ALA A 64 17.53 4.77 -4.52
N LEU A 65 16.54 5.63 -4.27
CA LEU A 65 15.15 5.21 -3.97
C LEU A 65 14.58 4.35 -5.11
N ARG A 66 14.70 4.81 -6.36
CA ARG A 66 14.27 4.05 -7.53
C ARG A 66 14.90 2.66 -7.62
N LYS A 67 16.20 2.55 -7.35
CA LYS A 67 16.93 1.26 -7.36
C LYS A 67 16.49 0.36 -6.22
N ARG A 68 16.31 0.92 -5.02
CA ARG A 68 15.81 0.20 -3.84
C ARG A 68 14.41 -0.35 -4.10
N HIS A 69 13.50 0.47 -4.63
CA HIS A 69 12.16 0.04 -5.06
C HIS A 69 12.23 -1.16 -6.01
N ARG A 70 13.04 -1.08 -7.07
CA ARG A 70 13.19 -2.20 -8.03
C ARG A 70 13.69 -3.48 -7.37
N HIS A 71 14.59 -3.36 -6.41
CA HIS A 71 15.09 -4.51 -5.67
C HIS A 71 14.01 -5.15 -4.81
N ILE A 72 13.29 -4.33 -4.02
CA ILE A 72 12.17 -4.76 -3.17
C ILE A 72 11.09 -5.43 -4.03
N TYR A 73 10.70 -4.79 -5.14
CA TYR A 73 9.69 -5.31 -6.06
C TYR A 73 10.07 -6.69 -6.63
N ARG A 74 11.32 -6.87 -7.08
CA ARG A 74 11.78 -8.18 -7.59
C ARG A 74 11.75 -9.26 -6.52
N LYS A 75 12.24 -8.92 -5.34
CA LYS A 75 12.28 -9.84 -4.20
C LYS A 75 10.86 -10.23 -3.79
N SER A 76 9.93 -9.28 -3.81
CA SER A 76 8.53 -9.53 -3.50
C SER A 76 7.87 -10.42 -4.55
N GLN A 77 8.07 -10.18 -5.85
CA GLN A 77 7.58 -11.08 -6.91
C GLN A 77 8.10 -12.50 -6.76
N HIS A 78 9.39 -12.66 -6.48
CA HIS A 78 9.99 -13.97 -6.26
C HIS A 78 9.35 -14.68 -5.06
N ASN A 79 9.23 -13.99 -3.93
CA ASN A 79 8.63 -14.53 -2.70
C ASN A 79 7.15 -14.86 -2.89
N SER A 80 6.43 -14.10 -3.70
CA SER A 80 5.04 -14.40 -4.07
C SER A 80 4.94 -15.75 -4.77
N GLY A 81 5.80 -16.02 -5.76
CA GLY A 81 5.83 -17.31 -6.44
C GLY A 81 6.27 -18.48 -5.55
N MET A 82 7.09 -18.23 -4.54
CA MET A 82 7.44 -19.22 -3.51
C MET A 82 6.23 -19.51 -2.59
N CYS A 83 5.58 -18.46 -2.09
CA CYS A 83 4.43 -18.55 -1.19
C CYS A 83 3.23 -19.24 -1.86
N ALA A 84 2.93 -18.89 -3.12
CA ALA A 84 1.90 -19.56 -3.91
C ALA A 84 2.13 -21.07 -4.02
N ARG A 85 3.37 -21.49 -4.33
CA ARG A 85 3.72 -22.91 -4.41
C ARG A 85 3.57 -23.63 -3.08
N PHE A 86 3.95 -22.98 -1.98
CA PHE A 86 3.77 -23.51 -0.63
C PHE A 86 2.28 -23.70 -0.30
N LEU A 87 1.46 -22.68 -0.47
CA LEU A 87 0.01 -22.74 -0.20
C LEU A 87 -0.69 -23.77 -1.10
N LYS A 88 -0.24 -23.93 -2.35
CA LYS A 88 -0.71 -24.99 -3.24
C LYS A 88 -0.30 -26.39 -2.76
N SER A 89 0.90 -26.54 -2.22
CA SER A 89 1.37 -27.78 -1.58
C SER A 89 0.52 -28.12 -0.35
N PHE A 90 0.13 -27.11 0.44
CA PHE A 90 -0.78 -27.30 1.58
C PHE A 90 -2.12 -27.90 1.11
N ALA A 91 -2.73 -27.32 0.08
CA ALA A 91 -3.99 -27.82 -0.49
C ALA A 91 -3.87 -29.22 -1.12
N THR A 92 -2.76 -29.51 -1.79
CA THR A 92 -2.62 -30.74 -2.60
C THR A 92 -1.98 -31.91 -1.85
N ILE A 93 -1.27 -31.64 -0.75
CA ILE A 93 -0.57 -32.65 0.04
C ILE A 93 -1.15 -32.75 1.43
N LEU A 94 -1.21 -31.65 2.20
CA LEU A 94 -1.56 -31.74 3.62
C LEU A 94 -3.06 -32.03 3.83
N VAL A 95 -3.93 -31.39 3.06
CA VAL A 95 -5.39 -31.61 3.16
C VAL A 95 -5.78 -33.06 2.79
N PRO A 96 -5.33 -33.66 1.67
CA PRO A 96 -5.65 -35.05 1.39
C PRO A 96 -5.02 -36.04 2.39
N LEU A 97 -3.82 -35.74 2.88
CA LEU A 97 -3.09 -36.62 3.80
C LEU A 97 -3.74 -36.62 5.19
N SER A 98 -4.30 -35.48 5.64
CA SER A 98 -5.07 -35.42 6.89
C SER A 98 -6.32 -36.33 6.84
N GLN A 99 -7.01 -36.36 5.69
CA GLN A 99 -8.22 -37.17 5.45
C GLN A 99 -7.95 -38.66 5.17
N SER A 100 -6.71 -39.01 4.82
CA SER A 100 -6.36 -40.38 4.47
C SER A 100 -6.49 -41.31 5.69
N LYS A 101 -7.17 -42.45 5.52
CA LYS A 101 -7.28 -43.50 6.55
C LYS A 101 -6.05 -44.40 6.61
N ASP A 102 -5.23 -44.38 5.56
CA ASP A 102 -4.11 -45.29 5.36
C ASP A 102 -2.77 -44.75 5.92
N GLY A 103 -2.76 -43.52 6.46
CA GLY A 103 -1.56 -42.89 7.04
C GLY A 103 -1.45 -43.09 8.55
N SER A 104 -0.27 -43.50 9.03
CA SER A 104 0.06 -43.51 10.45
C SER A 104 -0.06 -42.09 11.06
N LEU A 105 -0.59 -41.99 12.28
CA LEU A 105 -0.70 -40.72 13.02
C LEU A 105 0.66 -39.99 13.11
N GLU A 106 1.75 -40.75 13.31
CA GLU A 106 3.11 -40.21 13.34
C GLU A 106 3.52 -39.56 12.01
N HIS A 107 3.06 -40.12 10.89
CA HIS A 107 3.33 -39.54 9.58
C HIS A 107 2.56 -38.22 9.39
N LYS A 108 1.30 -38.17 9.83
CA LYS A 108 0.48 -36.94 9.80
C LYS A 108 1.11 -35.83 10.66
N LYS A 109 1.55 -36.17 11.88
CA LYS A 109 2.26 -35.24 12.78
C LYS A 109 3.53 -34.68 12.15
N LEU A 110 4.38 -35.56 11.60
CA LEU A 110 5.61 -35.15 10.94
C LEU A 110 5.33 -34.17 9.78
N MET A 111 4.27 -34.41 9.00
CA MET A 111 3.89 -33.52 7.91
C MET A 111 3.40 -32.17 8.42
N ILE A 112 2.56 -32.12 9.45
CA ILE A 112 2.13 -30.85 10.08
C ILE A 112 3.35 -30.06 10.57
N THR A 113 4.29 -30.69 11.27
CA THR A 113 5.52 -30.04 11.75
C THR A 113 6.33 -29.43 10.61
N ARG A 114 6.48 -30.15 9.48
CA ARG A 114 7.19 -29.61 8.30
C ARG A 114 6.48 -28.42 7.67
N PHE A 115 5.15 -28.41 7.66
CA PHE A 115 4.38 -27.27 7.17
C PHE A 115 4.46 -26.07 8.11
N LEU A 116 4.51 -26.29 9.44
CA LEU A 116 4.75 -25.24 10.44
C LEU A 116 6.14 -24.60 10.28
N GLU A 117 7.17 -25.40 10.08
CA GLU A 117 8.51 -24.88 9.82
C GLU A 117 8.54 -24.07 8.52
N ALA A 118 7.92 -24.57 7.45
CA ALA A 118 7.91 -23.88 6.16
C ALA A 118 7.08 -22.59 6.16
N ILE A 119 5.92 -22.55 6.83
CA ILE A 119 5.08 -21.34 6.84
C ILE A 119 5.74 -20.18 7.58
N SER A 120 6.57 -20.46 8.59
CA SER A 120 7.32 -19.44 9.32
C SER A 120 8.22 -18.61 8.38
N VAL A 121 8.85 -19.26 7.39
CA VAL A 121 9.69 -18.59 6.39
C VAL A 121 8.86 -17.65 5.52
N HIS A 122 7.64 -18.06 5.13
CA HIS A 122 6.75 -17.22 4.33
C HIS A 122 6.14 -16.07 5.12
N LEU A 123 5.84 -16.30 6.40
CA LEU A 123 5.36 -15.26 7.30
C LEU A 123 6.40 -14.16 7.50
N GLU A 124 7.65 -14.52 7.81
CA GLU A 124 8.73 -13.54 7.99
C GLU A 124 9.04 -12.80 6.69
N ALA A 125 9.01 -13.49 5.55
CA ALA A 125 9.15 -12.84 4.25
C ALA A 125 8.02 -11.84 3.96
N ALA A 126 6.78 -12.13 4.37
CA ALA A 126 5.66 -11.21 4.19
C ALA A 126 5.83 -9.95 5.08
N LYS A 127 6.20 -10.12 6.35
CA LYS A 127 6.52 -9.01 7.27
C LYS A 127 7.63 -8.12 6.72
N GLU A 128 8.70 -8.74 6.22
CA GLU A 128 9.83 -8.01 5.63
C GLU A 128 9.37 -7.13 4.46
N HIS A 129 8.54 -7.67 3.55
CA HIS A 129 8.01 -6.90 2.43
C HIS A 129 7.07 -5.77 2.86
N THR A 130 6.20 -6.00 3.84
CA THR A 130 5.36 -4.94 4.44
C THR A 130 6.22 -3.78 4.94
N VAL A 131 7.29 -4.09 5.69
CA VAL A 131 8.22 -3.07 6.21
C VAL A 131 8.98 -2.38 5.08
N ASP A 132 9.53 -3.15 4.12
CA ASP A 132 10.30 -2.61 3.00
C ASP A 132 9.48 -1.61 2.16
N PHE A 133 8.21 -1.93 1.86
CA PHE A 133 7.32 -1.03 1.11
C PHE A 133 6.90 0.21 1.92
N ASN A 134 6.68 0.06 3.23
CA ASN A 134 6.40 1.17 4.12
C ASN A 134 7.58 2.14 4.24
N GLU A 135 8.80 1.61 4.43
CA GLU A 135 10.01 2.42 4.55
C GLU A 135 10.27 3.25 3.28
N ILE A 136 10.16 2.63 2.11
CA ILE A 136 10.35 3.37 0.86
C ILE A 136 9.22 4.37 0.60
N SER A 137 7.98 4.06 1.00
CA SER A 137 6.87 5.02 0.94
C SER A 137 7.17 6.26 1.77
N LYS A 138 7.58 6.07 3.04
CA LYS A 138 7.98 7.16 3.92
C LYS A 138 9.13 7.97 3.33
N GLU A 139 10.18 7.34 2.83
CA GLU A 139 11.31 8.04 2.22
C GLU A 139 10.89 8.89 1.01
N VAL A 140 9.92 8.41 0.21
CA VAL A 140 9.31 9.17 -0.89
C VAL A 140 8.47 10.35 -0.38
N GLU A 141 7.67 10.17 0.67
CA GLU A 141 6.82 11.23 1.26
C GLU A 141 7.63 12.42 1.79
N VAL A 142 8.80 12.17 2.39
CA VAL A 142 9.68 13.25 2.89
C VAL A 142 10.53 13.88 1.78
N PHE A 143 10.68 13.24 0.62
CA PHE A 143 11.57 13.70 -0.44
C PHE A 143 11.22 15.11 -1.00
N PRO A 144 9.93 15.46 -1.25
CA PRO A 144 9.54 16.81 -1.68
C PRO A 144 10.01 17.93 -0.73
N LEU A 145 10.11 17.66 0.57
CA LEU A 145 10.61 18.66 1.54
C LEU A 145 12.07 19.02 1.26
N LYS A 146 12.89 18.02 0.89
CA LYS A 146 14.30 18.22 0.54
C LYS A 146 14.42 19.01 -0.77
N VAL A 147 13.58 18.69 -1.76
CA VAL A 147 13.50 19.43 -3.03
C VAL A 147 13.08 20.87 -2.80
N GLY A 148 12.03 21.11 -2.02
CA GLY A 148 11.57 22.46 -1.67
C GLY A 148 12.64 23.26 -0.92
N SER A 149 13.43 22.63 -0.06
CA SER A 149 14.58 23.27 0.59
C SER A 149 15.66 23.69 -0.42
N ALA A 150 16.07 22.78 -1.30
CA ALA A 150 17.11 23.04 -2.30
C ALA A 150 16.69 24.14 -3.30
N LEU A 151 15.43 24.11 -3.76
CA LEU A 151 14.89 25.14 -4.64
C LEU A 151 14.80 26.51 -3.96
N ARG A 152 14.53 26.56 -2.65
CA ARG A 152 14.48 27.80 -1.86
C ARG A 152 15.87 28.38 -1.58
N GLU A 153 16.86 27.52 -1.35
CA GLU A 153 18.26 27.93 -1.20
C GLU A 153 18.82 28.48 -2.51
N ALA A 154 18.48 27.85 -3.64
CA ALA A 154 18.84 28.34 -4.97
C ALA A 154 18.15 29.66 -5.36
N SER A 155 17.12 30.11 -4.63
CA SER A 155 16.26 31.25 -5.00
C SER A 155 16.23 32.43 -4.02
N ARG A 156 17.14 32.54 -3.03
CA ARG A 156 17.12 33.67 -2.05
C ARG A 156 18.39 34.54 -2.04
N PRO A 157 18.24 35.81 -1.62
CA PRO A 157 18.47 36.08 -0.20
C PRO A 157 17.30 36.86 0.43
N VAL A 158 16.45 36.19 1.22
CA VAL A 158 15.48 36.88 2.10
C VAL A 158 15.32 36.11 3.43
N GLY A 159 15.20 36.85 4.54
CA GLY A 159 15.56 36.45 5.91
C GLY A 159 14.74 35.33 6.59
N PHE A 160 15.38 34.77 7.61
CA PHE A 160 14.98 33.61 8.44
C PHE A 160 13.65 33.76 9.20
N LEU A 161 13.11 34.97 9.41
CA LEU A 161 11.88 35.15 10.21
C LEU A 161 10.59 35.01 9.39
N GLU A 162 10.59 35.38 8.11
CA GLU A 162 9.49 35.05 7.19
C GLU A 162 9.43 33.53 6.90
N HIS A 163 10.57 32.84 7.04
CA HIS A 163 10.70 31.40 6.86
C HIS A 163 9.93 30.57 7.89
N VAL A 164 9.76 31.07 9.13
CA VAL A 164 9.02 30.35 10.18
C VAL A 164 7.52 30.61 10.09
N LEU A 165 7.10 31.83 9.70
CA LEU A 165 5.69 32.19 9.59
C LEU A 165 5.01 31.51 8.40
N VAL A 166 5.68 31.41 7.25
CA VAL A 166 5.17 30.68 6.08
C VAL A 166 5.15 29.16 6.33
N TRP A 167 6.11 28.62 7.09
CA TRP A 167 6.16 27.21 7.48
C TRP A 167 4.98 26.78 8.37
N ILE A 168 4.58 27.62 9.33
CA ILE A 168 3.36 27.38 10.14
C ILE A 168 2.12 27.48 9.26
N GLN A 169 2.08 28.44 8.32
CA GLN A 169 0.94 28.64 7.44
C GLN A 169 0.74 27.50 6.44
N ASP A 170 1.81 26.96 5.86
CA ASP A 170 1.74 25.83 4.91
C ASP A 170 1.35 24.51 5.62
N ILE A 171 1.81 24.28 6.86
CA ILE A 171 1.37 23.14 7.69
C ILE A 171 -0.10 23.31 8.07
N CYS A 172 -0.50 24.52 8.47
CA CYS A 172 -1.91 24.83 8.73
C CYS A 172 -2.77 24.65 7.48
N ASP A 173 -2.30 25.01 6.28
CA ASP A 173 -3.03 24.85 5.02
C ASP A 173 -3.15 23.39 4.59
N ALA A 174 -2.13 22.57 4.83
CA ALA A 174 -2.18 21.13 4.57
C ALA A 174 -3.16 20.41 5.52
N ILE A 175 -3.06 20.72 6.81
CA ILE A 175 -4.01 20.24 7.84
C ILE A 175 -5.42 20.75 7.53
N TRP A 176 -5.56 22.00 7.11
CA TRP A 176 -6.82 22.63 6.74
C TRP A 176 -7.44 21.98 5.50
N LYS A 177 -6.65 21.67 4.46
CA LYS A 177 -7.10 20.93 3.26
C LYS A 177 -7.55 19.52 3.61
N ALA A 178 -6.84 18.83 4.49
CA ALA A 178 -7.25 17.51 4.97
C ALA A 178 -8.57 17.58 5.76
N LEU A 179 -8.69 18.56 6.66
CA LEU A 179 -9.93 18.83 7.40
C LEU A 179 -11.10 19.22 6.48
N THR A 180 -10.87 20.08 5.47
CA THR A 180 -11.92 20.45 4.51
C THR A 180 -12.32 19.28 3.63
N ARG A 181 -11.41 18.40 3.21
CA ARG A 181 -11.78 17.15 2.50
C ARG A 181 -12.63 16.25 3.38
N LEU A 182 -12.26 16.08 4.64
CA LEU A 182 -12.99 15.23 5.57
C LEU A 182 -14.38 15.81 5.90
N ILE A 183 -14.47 17.13 6.07
CA ILE A 183 -15.73 17.86 6.26
C ILE A 183 -16.59 17.81 4.99
N ASN A 184 -16.01 17.94 3.79
CA ASN A 184 -16.74 17.86 2.53
C ASN A 184 -17.29 16.45 2.28
N ASN A 185 -16.51 15.40 2.56
CA ASN A 185 -16.99 14.03 2.49
C ASN A 185 -18.11 13.76 3.51
N LEU A 186 -17.97 14.30 4.74
CA LEU A 186 -19.02 14.25 5.74
C LEU A 186 -20.27 15.01 5.25
N LEU A 187 -20.09 16.19 4.65
CA LEU A 187 -21.17 17.01 4.08
C LEU A 187 -21.85 16.35 2.88
N ASP A 188 -21.15 15.57 2.07
CA ASP A 188 -21.74 14.82 0.97
C ASP A 188 -22.58 13.65 1.49
N VAL A 189 -22.14 13.00 2.58
CA VAL A 189 -22.96 12.03 3.33
C VAL A 189 -24.18 12.71 3.98
N PHE A 190 -24.00 13.91 4.54
CA PHE A 190 -25.12 14.69 5.11
C PHE A 190 -26.08 15.23 4.04
N LYS A 191 -25.61 15.63 2.85
CA LYS A 191 -26.43 16.03 1.70
C LYS A 191 -27.18 14.84 1.11
N ALA A 192 -26.57 13.65 1.12
CA ALA A 192 -27.24 12.42 0.74
C ALA A 192 -28.34 12.02 1.76
N ALA A 193 -28.15 12.36 3.04
CA ALA A 193 -29.11 12.07 4.11
C ALA A 193 -30.22 13.14 4.29
N PHE A 194 -29.96 14.40 3.95
CA PHE A 194 -30.92 15.50 4.05
C PHE A 194 -31.12 16.15 2.68
N GLN A 195 -32.26 15.89 2.05
CA GLN A 195 -32.65 16.44 0.74
C GLN A 195 -32.97 17.95 0.83
N GLY A 196 -31.97 18.79 1.07
CA GLY A 196 -32.12 20.25 1.06
C GLY A 196 -30.79 21.00 1.06
N PRO A 197 -30.71 22.19 0.42
CA PRO A 197 -29.49 22.97 0.32
C PRO A 197 -29.14 23.61 1.66
N VAL A 198 -28.11 23.09 2.33
CA VAL A 198 -27.52 23.71 3.53
C VAL A 198 -26.71 24.93 3.09
N LYS A 199 -27.25 26.13 3.30
CA LYS A 199 -26.62 27.41 2.92
C LYS A 199 -25.58 27.92 3.92
N LEU A 200 -25.53 27.33 5.11
CA LEU A 200 -24.66 27.78 6.19
C LEU A 200 -24.35 26.62 7.13
N LEU A 201 -23.07 26.31 7.34
CA LEU A 201 -22.60 25.38 8.36
C LEU A 201 -21.83 26.17 9.41
N ARG A 202 -22.29 26.12 10.66
CA ARG A 202 -21.59 26.75 11.81
C ARG A 202 -20.99 25.64 12.66
N LEU A 203 -19.67 25.56 12.67
CA LEU A 203 -18.92 24.63 13.52
C LEU A 203 -18.31 25.42 14.68
N GLY A 204 -18.60 24.97 15.91
CA GLY A 204 -18.05 25.55 17.13
C GLY A 204 -17.21 24.53 17.87
N VAL A 205 -15.98 24.90 18.21
CA VAL A 205 -15.09 24.09 19.07
C VAL A 205 -15.00 24.79 20.41
N CYS A 206 -15.45 24.12 21.48
CA CYS A 206 -15.27 24.57 22.85
C CYS A 206 -13.98 23.97 23.41
N THR A 207 -12.98 24.82 23.71
CA THR A 207 -11.81 24.40 24.50
C THR A 207 -11.99 24.79 25.98
N PRO A 208 -11.30 24.11 26.92
CA PRO A 208 -11.47 24.33 28.37
C PRO A 208 -11.14 25.76 28.85
N ALA A 209 -10.43 26.55 28.04
CA ALA A 209 -10.11 27.93 28.32
C ALA A 209 -10.97 28.86 27.46
N ARG A 210 -12.22 29.14 27.91
CA ARG A 210 -13.17 30.23 27.51
C ARG A 210 -12.98 31.01 26.18
N TYR A 211 -12.53 30.37 25.10
CA TYR A 211 -12.50 30.95 23.77
C TYR A 211 -13.42 30.13 22.89
N THR A 212 -14.51 30.75 22.46
CA THR A 212 -15.43 30.15 21.50
C THR A 212 -15.06 30.67 20.12
N PHE A 213 -14.51 29.77 19.28
CA PHE A 213 -14.26 30.07 17.88
C PHE A 213 -15.49 29.68 17.07
N PHE A 214 -16.04 30.63 16.32
CA PHE A 214 -17.13 30.40 15.39
C PHE A 214 -16.57 30.44 13.97
N PHE A 215 -16.73 29.35 13.25
CA PHE A 215 -16.37 29.28 11.83
C PHE A 215 -17.65 29.39 11.01
N GLU A 216 -17.71 30.41 10.16
CA GLU A 216 -18.84 30.69 9.27
C GLU A 216 -18.37 30.52 7.82
N MET A 217 -18.84 29.46 7.16
CA MET A 217 -18.49 29.16 5.78
C MET A 217 -19.61 29.61 4.84
N HIS A 218 -19.29 30.54 3.94
CA HIS A 218 -20.17 30.99 2.85
C HIS A 218 -19.81 30.28 1.55
N PHE A 219 -20.78 29.61 0.94
CA PHE A 219 -20.66 29.01 -0.39
C PHE A 219 -21.18 30.01 -1.43
N ASP A 220 -20.33 30.95 -1.87
CA ASP A 220 -20.64 31.85 -2.99
C ASP A 220 -19.73 31.54 -4.19
N ASP A 221 -20.35 31.28 -5.35
CA ASP A 221 -19.69 31.16 -6.65
C ASP A 221 -19.17 32.54 -7.11
N ARG A 222 -17.87 32.78 -6.99
CA ARG A 222 -17.20 33.87 -7.71
C ARG A 222 -16.10 33.32 -8.62
N PRO A 223 -16.02 33.76 -9.88
CA PRO A 223 -15.00 33.29 -10.80
C PRO A 223 -13.64 33.85 -10.40
N SER A 224 -12.64 32.98 -10.37
CA SER A 224 -11.23 33.31 -10.19
C SER A 224 -10.75 34.26 -11.30
N LYS A 225 -9.92 35.25 -10.92
CA LYS A 225 -9.31 36.21 -11.85
C LYS A 225 -8.51 35.49 -12.93
N GLN A 226 -8.76 35.84 -14.20
CA GLN A 226 -8.00 35.38 -15.36
C GLN A 226 -6.54 35.86 -15.28
N ILE A 227 -5.61 34.92 -15.33
CA ILE A 227 -4.18 35.13 -15.59
C ILE A 227 -4.02 35.19 -17.12
N THR A 228 -3.36 36.22 -17.64
CA THR A 228 -3.12 36.44 -19.07
C THR A 228 -1.94 35.62 -19.59
N ASP A 229 -2.01 35.22 -20.87
CA ASP A 229 -1.08 34.34 -21.63
C ASP A 229 0.39 34.83 -21.78
N ALA A 230 0.85 35.81 -21.01
CA ALA A 230 2.22 36.35 -21.10
C ALA A 230 3.22 35.73 -20.10
N ASP A 231 2.76 34.97 -19.11
CA ASP A 231 3.59 34.32 -18.07
C ASP A 231 3.87 32.82 -18.35
N ILE A 232 3.69 32.37 -19.59
CA ILE A 232 3.66 30.94 -19.93
C ILE A 232 5.02 30.21 -19.77
N ASP A 233 6.14 30.91 -19.59
CA ASP A 233 7.48 30.29 -19.64
C ASP A 233 8.31 30.34 -18.34
N GLU A 234 7.76 30.84 -17.22
CA GLU A 234 8.51 30.84 -15.95
C GLU A 234 7.68 30.27 -14.80
N LYS A 235 7.50 28.94 -14.78
CA LYS A 235 6.96 28.25 -13.59
C LYS A 235 7.79 28.64 -12.37
N THR A 236 7.12 29.16 -11.34
CA THR A 236 7.79 29.56 -10.11
C THR A 236 8.40 28.34 -9.41
N ALA A 237 9.44 28.55 -8.59
CA ALA A 237 10.03 27.48 -7.78
C ALA A 237 8.97 26.80 -6.87
N ARG A 238 7.93 27.54 -6.47
CA ARG A 238 6.81 27.05 -5.67
C ARG A 238 5.91 26.09 -6.45
N GLU A 239 5.55 26.42 -7.69
CA GLU A 239 4.74 25.55 -8.55
C GLU A 239 5.47 24.25 -8.89
N ARG A 240 6.77 24.32 -9.21
CA ARG A 240 7.58 23.12 -9.47
C ARG A 240 7.70 22.22 -8.26
N ALA A 241 7.87 22.79 -7.07
CA ALA A 241 7.90 22.02 -5.83
C ALA A 241 6.54 21.36 -5.55
N GLY A 242 5.43 22.05 -5.84
CA GLY A 242 4.07 21.48 -5.75
C GLY A 242 3.86 20.29 -6.68
N GLU A 243 4.27 20.39 -7.94
CA GLU A 243 4.16 19.30 -8.91
C GLU A 243 5.01 18.07 -8.56
N ILE A 244 6.16 18.26 -7.91
CA ILE A 244 6.99 17.15 -7.42
C ILE A 244 6.36 16.54 -6.17
N MET A 245 5.75 17.36 -5.30
CA MET A 245 5.02 16.89 -4.12
C MET A 245 3.82 16.03 -4.52
N ASP A 246 3.01 16.47 -5.47
CA ASP A 246 1.84 15.71 -5.94
C ASP A 246 2.24 14.36 -6.58
N ASP A 247 3.34 14.34 -7.36
CA ASP A 247 3.89 13.09 -7.91
C ASP A 247 4.39 12.15 -6.81
N CYS A 248 5.08 12.67 -5.80
CA CYS A 248 5.58 11.88 -4.67
C CYS A 248 4.45 11.37 -3.78
N ASP A 249 3.40 12.15 -3.53
CA ASP A 249 2.21 11.72 -2.79
C ASP A 249 1.49 10.60 -3.52
N THR A 250 1.36 10.73 -4.85
CA THR A 250 0.79 9.66 -5.70
C THR A 250 1.66 8.40 -5.66
N LEU A 251 2.98 8.57 -5.69
CA LEU A 251 3.93 7.47 -5.61
C LEU A 251 3.85 6.75 -4.25
N ALA A 252 3.79 7.49 -3.15
CA ALA A 252 3.65 6.96 -1.80
C ALA A 252 2.33 6.20 -1.63
N SER A 253 1.21 6.76 -2.10
CA SER A 253 -0.08 6.09 -2.08
C SER A 253 -0.07 4.76 -2.85
N LYS A 254 0.65 4.68 -3.97
CA LYS A 254 0.79 3.44 -4.74
C LYS A 254 1.68 2.43 -4.05
N LEU A 255 2.76 2.88 -3.39
CA LEU A 255 3.63 2.02 -2.59
C LEU A 255 2.89 1.43 -1.38
N ALA A 256 1.99 2.21 -0.76
CA ALA A 256 1.13 1.74 0.32
C ALA A 256 0.19 0.59 -0.11
N ALA A 257 -0.26 0.57 -1.38
CA ALA A 257 -1.05 -0.56 -1.88
C ALA A 257 -0.26 -1.89 -1.89
N PHE A 258 1.07 -1.84 -2.10
CA PHE A 258 1.93 -3.02 -1.97
C PHE A 258 2.10 -3.43 -0.52
N GLU A 259 2.26 -2.48 0.40
CA GLU A 259 2.27 -2.73 1.84
C GLU A 259 0.99 -3.46 2.28
N ASP A 260 -0.18 -2.94 1.89
CA ASP A 260 -1.49 -3.53 2.21
C ASP A 260 -1.61 -4.96 1.68
N ALA A 261 -1.16 -5.21 0.44
CA ALA A 261 -1.18 -6.54 -0.16
C ALA A 261 -0.29 -7.53 0.60
N TRP A 262 0.93 -7.14 0.99
CA TRP A 262 1.84 -7.98 1.76
C TRP A 262 1.38 -8.19 3.21
N HIS A 263 0.74 -7.18 3.81
CA HIS A 263 0.11 -7.33 5.10
C HIS A 263 -1.06 -8.32 5.05
N ALA A 264 -1.85 -8.33 3.98
CA ALA A 264 -2.88 -9.35 3.78
C ALA A 264 -2.29 -10.77 3.68
N VAL A 265 -1.14 -10.94 3.01
CA VAL A 265 -0.40 -12.21 2.95
C VAL A 265 0.12 -12.61 4.33
N GLU A 266 0.66 -11.67 5.09
CA GLU A 266 1.12 -11.88 6.47
C GLU A 266 -0.01 -12.42 7.35
N LEU A 267 -1.17 -11.76 7.34
CA LEU A 267 -2.35 -12.19 8.10
C LEU A 267 -2.81 -13.59 7.69
N ALA A 268 -2.80 -13.90 6.40
CA ALA A 268 -3.16 -15.22 5.88
C ALA A 268 -2.19 -16.31 6.35
N CYS A 269 -0.88 -16.08 6.24
CA CYS A 269 0.15 -17.00 6.72
C CYS A 269 0.09 -17.19 8.23
N SER A 270 -0.17 -16.11 8.99
CA SER A 270 -0.34 -16.16 10.44
C SER A 270 -1.54 -17.02 10.84
N SER A 271 -2.71 -16.80 10.20
CA SER A 271 -3.91 -17.60 10.44
C SER A 271 -3.68 -19.08 10.16
N LEU A 272 -3.05 -19.41 9.03
CA LEU A 272 -2.73 -20.80 8.69
C LEU A 272 -1.74 -21.42 9.69
N SER A 273 -0.76 -20.64 10.17
CA SER A 273 0.17 -21.11 11.21
C SER A 273 -0.58 -21.49 12.48
N SER A 274 -1.49 -20.63 12.94
CA SER A 274 -2.33 -20.92 14.11
C SER A 274 -3.22 -22.15 13.91
N ASP A 275 -3.82 -22.31 12.73
CA ASP A 275 -4.61 -23.51 12.39
C ASP A 275 -3.76 -24.79 12.46
N LEU A 276 -2.50 -24.72 12.00
CA LEU A 276 -1.55 -25.84 12.03
C LEU A 276 -0.99 -26.12 13.44
N GLU A 277 -0.76 -25.11 14.27
CA GLU A 277 -0.34 -25.30 15.66
C GLU A 277 -1.46 -25.97 16.46
N MET A 278 -2.70 -25.51 16.26
CA MET A 278 -3.89 -26.14 16.80
C MET A 278 -3.98 -27.61 16.37
N ALA A 279 -3.75 -27.89 15.09
CA ALA A 279 -3.69 -29.25 14.56
C ALA A 279 -2.66 -30.14 15.26
N GLN A 280 -1.46 -29.61 15.49
CA GLN A 280 -0.37 -30.33 16.13
C GLN A 280 -0.75 -30.73 17.56
N THR A 281 -1.33 -29.82 18.34
CA THR A 281 -1.73 -30.10 19.74
C THR A 281 -2.83 -31.18 19.85
N PHE A 282 -3.80 -31.21 18.93
CA PHE A 282 -4.86 -32.23 18.95
C PHE A 282 -4.38 -33.60 18.49
N SER A 283 -3.34 -33.64 17.66
CA SER A 283 -2.71 -34.88 17.23
C SER A 283 -2.06 -35.64 18.39
N ASP A 284 -1.72 -34.97 19.49
CA ASP A 284 -1.11 -35.57 20.68
C ASP A 284 -2.11 -36.23 21.63
N THR A 285 -3.41 -36.02 21.40
CA THR A 285 -4.50 -36.67 22.15
C THR A 285 -5.24 -37.65 21.25
N ASP A 286 -5.32 -38.94 21.62
CA ASP A 286 -6.12 -40.00 20.94
C ASP A 286 -7.65 -39.76 21.04
N SER A 287 -8.09 -38.56 20.65
CA SER A 287 -9.40 -38.00 20.94
C SER A 287 -10.28 -37.94 19.67
N PRO A 288 -11.63 -38.02 19.77
CA PRO A 288 -12.56 -37.97 18.63
C PRO A 288 -12.62 -36.63 17.87
N VAL A 289 -11.59 -35.78 17.96
CA VAL A 289 -11.51 -34.42 17.40
C VAL A 289 -10.93 -34.38 15.98
N LEU A 290 -10.35 -35.50 15.50
CA LEU A 290 -9.83 -35.65 14.13
C LEU A 290 -10.81 -35.21 13.01
N PRO A 291 -12.12 -35.53 13.06
CA PRO A 291 -13.07 -35.09 12.02
C PRO A 291 -13.34 -33.58 12.01
N VAL A 292 -13.16 -32.89 13.15
CA VAL A 292 -13.30 -31.43 13.24
C VAL A 292 -12.08 -30.76 12.61
N PHE A 293 -10.90 -31.32 12.85
CA PHE A 293 -9.64 -30.88 12.27
C PHE A 293 -9.59 -31.03 10.74
N GLU A 294 -10.04 -32.18 10.21
CA GLU A 294 -10.12 -32.39 8.75
C GLU A 294 -11.01 -31.35 8.06
N ARG A 295 -12.12 -30.96 8.71
CA ARG A 295 -13.01 -29.88 8.21
C ARG A 295 -12.35 -28.51 8.31
N GLN A 296 -11.58 -28.23 9.35
CA GLN A 296 -10.88 -26.95 9.50
C GLN A 296 -9.81 -26.76 8.42
N LEU A 297 -9.00 -27.79 8.13
CA LEU A 297 -8.03 -27.76 7.03
C LEU A 297 -8.70 -27.60 5.66
N GLN A 298 -9.85 -28.23 5.46
CA GLN A 298 -10.63 -28.09 4.22
C GLN A 298 -11.22 -26.68 4.07
N SER A 299 -11.72 -26.09 5.17
CA SER A 299 -12.20 -24.70 5.18
C SER A 299 -11.07 -23.73 4.85
N ALA A 300 -9.90 -23.93 5.45
CA ALA A 300 -8.68 -23.18 5.18
C ALA A 300 -8.28 -23.23 3.68
N GLU A 301 -8.37 -24.40 3.04
CA GLU A 301 -8.09 -24.53 1.59
C GLU A 301 -8.95 -23.57 0.74
N MET A 302 -10.25 -23.49 1.05
CA MET A 302 -11.18 -22.64 0.31
C MET A 302 -10.86 -21.15 0.46
N VAL A 303 -10.33 -20.75 1.61
CA VAL A 303 -9.91 -19.36 1.90
C VAL A 303 -8.60 -19.00 1.19
N TYR A 304 -7.65 -19.94 1.09
CA TYR A 304 -6.33 -19.66 0.50
C TYR A 304 -6.27 -19.81 -1.02
N ARG A 305 -7.23 -20.48 -1.66
CA ARG A 305 -7.24 -20.62 -3.13
C ARG A 305 -7.23 -19.28 -3.88
N PRO A 306 -8.07 -18.28 -3.54
CA PRO A 306 -8.00 -16.94 -4.16
C PRO A 306 -6.66 -16.25 -3.94
N LEU A 307 -6.04 -16.43 -2.77
CA LEU A 307 -4.72 -15.88 -2.47
C LEU A 307 -3.63 -16.52 -3.36
N VAL A 308 -3.67 -17.84 -3.57
CA VAL A 308 -2.77 -18.53 -4.49
C VAL A 308 -2.88 -17.96 -5.91
N GLU A 309 -4.10 -17.78 -6.41
CA GLU A 309 -4.33 -17.18 -7.74
C GLU A 309 -3.72 -15.77 -7.84
N CYS A 310 -3.93 -14.93 -6.82
CA CYS A 310 -3.39 -13.58 -6.76
C CYS A 310 -1.86 -13.57 -6.72
N LEU A 311 -1.24 -14.43 -5.92
CA LEU A 311 0.21 -14.54 -5.79
C LEU A 311 0.87 -15.10 -7.06
N GLU A 312 0.25 -16.08 -7.73
CA GLU A 312 0.71 -16.61 -9.01
C GLU A 312 0.65 -15.53 -10.10
N ALA A 313 -0.46 -14.79 -10.18
CA ALA A 313 -0.61 -13.67 -11.11
C ALA A 313 0.42 -12.57 -10.83
N TYR A 314 0.65 -12.24 -9.57
CA TYR A 314 1.64 -11.24 -9.15
C TYR A 314 3.08 -11.64 -9.52
N ALA A 315 3.44 -12.91 -9.29
CA ALA A 315 4.74 -13.46 -9.64
C ALA A 315 4.98 -13.52 -11.16
N ALA A 316 3.92 -13.65 -11.96
CA ALA A 316 3.99 -13.72 -13.41
C ALA A 316 4.02 -12.34 -14.10
N MET A 317 3.92 -11.24 -13.35
CA MET A 317 3.90 -9.91 -13.97
C MET A 317 5.22 -9.57 -14.65
N PRO A 318 5.19 -9.10 -15.91
CA PRO A 318 6.39 -8.79 -16.65
C PRO A 318 7.06 -7.54 -16.08
N GLU A 319 8.35 -7.65 -15.74
CA GLU A 319 9.20 -6.46 -15.71
C GLU A 319 9.27 -5.93 -17.14
N LYS A 320 8.76 -4.72 -17.42
CA LYS A 320 9.10 -4.07 -18.69
C LYS A 320 10.62 -3.90 -18.74
N ALA A 321 11.26 -4.79 -19.49
CA ALA A 321 12.69 -4.79 -19.72
C ALA A 321 13.10 -3.45 -20.32
N GLY A 322 13.98 -2.74 -19.62
CA GLY A 322 14.77 -1.70 -20.24
C GLY A 322 15.60 -2.30 -21.40
N ARG A 323 15.39 -1.76 -22.60
CA ARG A 323 16.31 -1.80 -23.76
C ARG A 323 16.73 -3.17 -24.31
N ASN A 324 16.00 -3.64 -25.33
CA ASN A 324 16.64 -4.26 -26.50
C ASN A 324 17.16 -3.15 -27.43
N ARG A 325 18.33 -2.59 -27.12
CA ARG A 325 19.20 -1.89 -28.07
C ARG A 325 20.63 -2.14 -27.62
N SER A 326 21.23 -3.21 -28.16
CA SER A 326 22.68 -3.38 -28.43
C SER A 326 22.93 -4.83 -28.83
N ARG A 327 22.69 -5.16 -30.10
CA ARG A 327 23.43 -6.25 -30.74
C ARG A 327 23.64 -5.91 -32.21
N THR A 328 24.83 -5.36 -32.44
CA THR A 328 25.68 -5.53 -33.63
C THR A 328 25.15 -5.02 -34.97
N SER A 329 25.40 -3.73 -35.24
CA SER A 329 26.00 -3.34 -36.51
C SER A 329 27.53 -3.44 -36.37
N SER A 330 28.10 -4.55 -36.79
CA SER A 330 29.50 -4.64 -37.20
C SER A 330 29.64 -5.92 -38.02
N GLU A 331 30.40 -5.84 -39.12
CA GLU A 331 30.52 -6.78 -40.25
C GLU A 331 29.44 -6.54 -41.33
N ALA A 332 29.77 -6.12 -42.55
CA ALA A 332 31.05 -6.20 -43.27
C ALA A 332 31.18 -5.06 -44.29
N THR A 333 32.41 -4.55 -44.38
CA THR A 333 33.10 -4.13 -45.61
C THR A 333 32.91 -5.11 -46.75
#